data_AF-A0A1I1FNB9-F1
#
_entry.id   AF-A0A1I1FNB9-F1
#
_cell.length_a   1.000
_cell.length_b   1.000
_cell.length_c   1.000
_cell.angle_alpha   90.00
_cell.angle_beta   90.00
_cell.angle_gamma   90.00
#
_symmetry.space_group_name_H-M   'P 1'
#
loop_
_entity.id
_entity.type
_entity.pdbx_description
1 polymer ?
#
loop_
_entity_poly.entity_id
_entity_poly.type
_entity_poly.pdbx_seq_one_letter_code
_entity_poly.pdbx_strand_id
1 'polypeptide(L)'
;MQTITNYIGIIGLLLAFFTACTEKKGLGSFEPLTPEFSIETNTINVGKEGGEYLINVESNLPWRARSNADWISFKSENALADGAFTFEVTRNRTTEPRVAEIIVWVTKEHEKTLQVVQAPSDPSDLATHYYVKTDGNETNSGLSWADAIPLQKALDEMVNGDVIHIAAGTYLPSKTISGGSAANTGDITFEIHSNVTLIGGYPADAADGAIANPQVNPTILSGNTPAGRVYHTVAITAPLQDGQQVVLEGLSIKHGRAAASGTGSISVSGVPFYRFYGGGLIIGRSTVDVINCEISDNESGLHAGGVYIAGGGTVRFDGSAIRNNRATTNSSNGGGIFIDASTVYFNNCEVSGNMTTGVGAGIYAFNATQPTYTYIYNTTVANNNNNANNVNETRRGGGFYAREHSVSVIVNSTFYGNTGGHGAGISLYGTATGASRMTIISSTITRNNAYNNGGGVEITANTTLNVFNTIISGNQAANGNDVYGNGSDLSYSVLGSRILDANGDDVPGQSFDAETMLGHLADNGGETKTSLLTASSPAATLGMTASALEALGATLTPAITPEVIASDQNGKSRTGKTAMGAAIP
;
A
#
# COMPACT_ATOMS: atom_id res chain seq x y z
N MET A 1 60.77 34.10 33.99
CA MET A 1 62.08 33.85 33.34
C MET A 1 61.95 34.39 31.93
N GLN A 2 62.35 35.65 31.68
CA GLN A 2 63.72 36.06 31.28
C GLN A 2 64.13 35.27 30.03
N THR A 3 64.43 35.86 28.86
CA THR A 3 65.17 37.09 28.52
C THR A 3 65.00 37.27 26.98
N ILE A 4 64.56 38.41 26.39
CA ILE A 4 65.33 39.62 25.98
C ILE A 4 66.70 39.24 25.36
N THR A 5 67.05 39.61 24.11
CA THR A 5 67.64 40.93 23.77
C THR A 5 67.82 41.14 22.25
N ASN A 6 67.62 42.39 21.85
CA ASN A 6 67.90 43.09 20.58
C ASN A 6 69.33 42.97 20.03
N TYR A 7 69.49 43.26 18.73
CA TYR A 7 70.62 44.09 18.25
C TYR A 7 70.17 45.12 17.20
N ILE A 8 70.26 46.38 17.61
CA ILE A 8 70.49 47.63 16.85
C ILE A 8 71.92 47.53 16.29
N GLY A 9 72.38 48.08 15.16
CA GLY A 9 71.95 49.05 14.16
C GLY A 9 73.22 49.40 13.34
N ILE A 10 73.11 50.23 12.29
CA ILE A 10 74.15 51.20 11.88
C ILE A 10 73.50 52.16 10.86
N ILE A 11 73.63 53.45 11.18
CA ILE A 11 73.28 54.62 10.39
C ILE A 11 74.55 55.09 9.67
N GLY A 12 74.43 55.51 8.40
CA GLY A 12 75.49 56.19 7.65
C GLY A 12 74.90 57.09 6.56
N LEU A 13 74.84 58.38 6.86
CA LEU A 13 74.27 59.51 6.11
C LEU A 13 75.31 60.08 5.11
N LEU A 14 74.91 60.57 3.92
CA LEU A 14 75.40 61.78 3.21
C LEU A 14 74.67 61.91 1.83
N LEU A 15 73.64 62.76 1.68
CA LEU A 15 73.64 64.16 1.18
C LEU A 15 74.22 64.40 -0.23
N ALA A 16 73.36 64.72 -1.21
CA ALA A 16 73.33 66.03 -1.89
C ALA A 16 72.23 66.13 -2.99
N PHE A 17 71.70 67.35 -3.10
CA PHE A 17 70.58 67.87 -3.90
C PHE A 17 70.69 67.70 -5.43
N PHE A 18 69.55 67.62 -6.14
CA PHE A 18 69.04 68.72 -6.98
C PHE A 18 67.61 68.44 -7.48
N THR A 19 66.77 69.46 -7.36
CA THR A 19 65.38 69.56 -7.83
C THR A 19 65.25 69.53 -9.35
N ALA A 20 64.26 68.79 -9.85
CA ALA A 20 63.61 69.09 -11.13
C ALA A 20 62.13 68.67 -11.05
N CYS A 21 61.24 69.67 -10.95
CA CYS A 21 59.82 69.52 -11.24
C CYS A 21 59.62 69.45 -12.75
N THR A 22 58.94 68.40 -13.24
CA THR A 22 58.25 68.28 -14.54
C THR A 22 57.65 66.87 -14.58
N GLU A 23 56.38 66.56 -14.84
CA GLU A 23 55.18 67.26 -15.28
C GLU A 23 54.00 66.54 -14.60
N LYS A 24 52.94 67.27 -14.19
CA LYS A 24 51.64 66.65 -13.94
C LYS A 24 51.12 66.11 -15.28
N LYS A 25 51.28 64.81 -15.52
CA LYS A 25 50.41 64.10 -16.46
C LYS A 25 49.00 64.19 -15.89
N GLY A 26 48.14 64.93 -16.59
CA GLY A 26 46.72 64.98 -16.31
C GLY A 26 46.16 63.57 -16.27
N LEU A 27 45.88 63.08 -15.06
CA LEU A 27 44.75 62.18 -14.87
C LEU A 27 43.55 62.98 -15.36
N GLY A 28 42.96 62.56 -16.48
CA GLY A 28 41.72 63.14 -16.97
C GLY A 28 40.77 63.30 -15.79
N SER A 29 40.16 64.48 -15.68
CA SER A 29 39.12 64.76 -14.71
C SER A 29 38.09 63.63 -14.75
N PHE A 30 38.07 62.79 -13.72
CA PHE A 30 36.95 61.90 -13.47
C PHE A 30 35.81 62.81 -13.00
N GLU A 31 34.91 63.15 -13.91
CA GLU A 31 33.61 63.70 -13.52
C GLU A 31 32.80 62.53 -12.97
N PRO A 32 32.48 62.49 -11.65
CA PRO A 32 31.66 61.42 -11.11
C PRO A 32 30.27 61.50 -11.74
N LEU A 33 29.95 60.52 -12.59
CA LEU A 33 28.61 60.38 -13.15
C LEU A 33 27.63 60.06 -12.00
N THR A 34 26.43 60.65 -12.05
CA THR A 34 25.34 60.22 -11.18
C THR A 34 24.98 58.77 -11.55
N PRO A 35 24.99 57.81 -10.60
CA PRO A 35 24.66 56.42 -10.92
C PRO A 35 23.24 56.28 -11.47
N GLU A 36 23.11 55.85 -12.72
CA GLU A 36 21.86 55.36 -13.31
C GLU A 36 21.95 53.84 -13.33
N PHE A 37 21.07 53.18 -12.59
CA PHE A 37 21.21 51.76 -12.25
C PHE A 37 19.85 51.07 -12.09
N SER A 38 19.60 50.04 -12.89
CA SER A 38 18.39 49.22 -12.85
C SER A 38 18.72 47.73 -12.95
N ILE A 39 17.87 46.89 -12.37
CA ILE A 39 17.93 45.43 -12.54
C ILE A 39 16.62 44.97 -13.18
N GLU A 40 16.70 43.99 -14.08
CA GLU A 40 15.57 43.49 -14.87
C GLU A 40 14.36 43.08 -14.02
N THR A 41 14.61 42.47 -12.87
CA THR A 41 13.58 42.05 -11.92
C THR A 41 14.10 42.11 -10.49
N ASN A 42 13.19 42.33 -9.54
CA ASN A 42 13.49 42.29 -8.10
C ASN A 42 13.11 40.93 -7.47
N THR A 43 12.52 40.00 -8.23
CA THR A 43 12.17 38.67 -7.73
C THR A 43 12.27 37.62 -8.83
N ILE A 44 12.76 36.44 -8.46
CA ILE A 44 12.72 35.24 -9.31
C ILE A 44 12.23 34.04 -8.51
N ASN A 45 11.33 33.27 -9.12
CA ASN A 45 10.84 32.01 -8.57
C ASN A 45 11.62 30.85 -9.21
N VAL A 46 12.22 30.03 -8.36
CA VAL A 46 13.09 28.91 -8.75
C VAL A 46 12.40 27.60 -8.38
N GLY A 47 12.41 26.66 -9.31
CA GLY A 47 11.90 25.31 -9.06
C GLY A 47 12.73 24.56 -8.01
N LYS A 48 12.16 23.51 -7.41
CA LYS A 48 12.82 22.71 -6.36
C LYS A 48 14.18 22.16 -6.80
N GLU A 49 14.33 21.78 -8.07
CA GLU A 49 15.59 21.26 -8.65
C GLU A 49 16.72 22.30 -8.74
N GLY A 50 16.39 23.59 -8.66
CA GLY A 50 17.36 24.67 -8.90
C GLY A 50 17.65 24.85 -10.39
N GLY A 51 18.82 25.39 -10.71
CA GLY A 51 19.24 25.65 -12.09
C GLY A 51 20.05 26.93 -12.26
N GLU A 52 20.42 27.21 -13.50
CA GLU A 52 21.13 28.43 -13.90
C GLU A 52 20.16 29.52 -14.33
N TYR A 53 20.45 30.75 -13.90
CA TYR A 53 19.64 31.94 -14.18
C TYR A 53 20.52 33.11 -14.60
N LEU A 54 20.01 33.94 -15.51
CA LEU A 54 20.66 35.15 -16.02
C LEU A 54 19.77 36.36 -15.73
N ILE A 55 20.37 37.45 -15.26
CA ILE A 55 19.66 38.70 -14.95
C ILE A 55 20.41 39.86 -15.59
N ASN A 56 19.70 40.65 -16.38
CA ASN A 56 20.25 41.85 -17.00
C ASN A 56 20.28 43.03 -16.02
N VAL A 57 21.34 43.83 -16.14
CA VAL A 57 21.61 45.01 -15.33
C VAL A 57 21.95 46.16 -16.28
N GLU A 58 21.17 47.24 -16.22
CA GLU A 58 21.48 48.48 -16.91
C GLU A 58 22.23 49.39 -15.93
N SER A 59 23.41 49.86 -16.33
CA SER A 59 24.25 50.69 -15.48
C SER A 59 25.21 51.55 -16.31
N ASN A 60 25.19 52.86 -16.04
CA ASN A 60 26.17 53.78 -16.60
C ASN A 60 27.55 53.73 -15.90
N LEU A 61 27.68 52.92 -14.85
CA LEU A 61 28.90 52.74 -14.05
C LEU A 61 29.19 51.26 -13.76
N PRO A 62 30.43 50.89 -13.38
CA PRO A 62 30.76 49.52 -12.98
C PRO A 62 29.94 49.05 -11.78
N TRP A 63 29.44 47.82 -11.84
CA TRP A 63 28.61 47.21 -10.79
C TRP A 63 29.11 45.82 -10.42
N ARG A 64 28.68 45.33 -9.27
CA ARG A 64 28.98 43.99 -8.74
C ARG A 64 27.74 43.35 -8.14
N ALA A 65 27.70 42.03 -8.06
CA ALA A 65 26.65 41.24 -7.46
C ALA A 65 27.21 40.28 -6.40
N ARG A 66 26.42 39.99 -5.37
CA ARG A 66 26.74 39.00 -4.32
C ARG A 66 25.46 38.42 -3.74
N SER A 67 25.54 37.18 -3.28
CA SER A 67 24.44 36.50 -2.57
C SER A 67 24.70 36.51 -1.05
N ASN A 68 23.63 36.55 -0.26
CA ASN A 68 23.68 36.29 1.18
C ASN A 68 23.56 34.79 1.53
N ALA A 69 23.37 33.93 0.54
CA ALA A 69 23.16 32.50 0.69
C ALA A 69 24.26 31.68 0.00
N ASP A 70 24.69 30.62 0.67
CA ASP A 70 25.70 29.65 0.23
C ASP A 70 25.19 28.68 -0.87
N TRP A 71 23.88 28.55 -1.01
CA TRP A 71 23.24 27.73 -2.03
C TRP A 71 23.07 28.43 -3.40
N ILE A 72 23.57 29.66 -3.52
CA ILE A 72 23.68 30.43 -4.77
C ILE A 72 25.15 30.71 -5.07
N SER A 73 25.61 30.32 -6.26
CA SER A 73 26.96 30.63 -6.75
C SER A 73 26.90 31.46 -8.03
N PHE A 74 27.92 32.27 -8.31
CA PHE A 74 27.97 33.11 -9.51
C PHE A 74 28.95 32.54 -10.53
N LYS A 75 28.55 32.58 -11.81
CA LYS A 75 29.43 32.37 -12.97
C LYS A 75 29.92 33.69 -13.55
N SER A 76 29.13 34.74 -13.40
CA SER A 76 29.52 36.13 -13.62
C SER A 76 28.78 37.01 -12.63
N GLU A 77 29.47 37.99 -12.05
CA GLU A 77 28.93 38.82 -10.96
C GLU A 77 29.30 40.31 -11.07
N ASN A 78 29.81 40.78 -12.22
CA ASN A 78 30.15 42.18 -12.42
C ASN A 78 30.23 42.55 -13.90
N ALA A 79 30.07 43.85 -14.18
CA ALA A 79 30.41 44.45 -15.48
C ALA A 79 30.84 45.92 -15.29
N LEU A 80 31.46 46.50 -16.33
CA LEU A 80 31.95 47.90 -16.30
C LEU A 80 30.88 48.93 -16.72
N ALA A 81 29.77 48.47 -17.30
CA ALA A 81 28.60 49.24 -17.73
C ALA A 81 27.40 48.27 -17.77
N ASP A 82 26.44 48.46 -18.68
CA ASP A 82 25.38 47.49 -18.96
C ASP A 82 25.93 46.06 -19.14
N GLY A 83 25.22 45.09 -18.60
CA GLY A 83 25.64 43.69 -18.67
C GLY A 83 24.63 42.75 -18.02
N ALA A 84 25.09 41.55 -17.68
CA ALA A 84 24.28 40.56 -16.98
C ALA A 84 25.15 39.77 -15.99
N PHE A 85 24.54 39.32 -14.90
CA PHE A 85 25.14 38.33 -14.02
C PHE A 85 24.43 36.99 -14.19
N THR A 86 25.20 35.91 -14.13
CA THR A 86 24.71 34.53 -14.19
C THR A 86 24.98 33.87 -12.84
N PHE A 87 23.96 33.27 -12.26
CA PHE A 87 24.06 32.54 -11.00
C PHE A 87 23.39 31.17 -11.09
N GLU A 88 23.87 30.25 -10.27
CA GLU A 88 23.38 28.89 -10.17
C GLU A 88 22.78 28.66 -8.79
N VAL A 89 21.57 28.12 -8.77
CA VAL A 89 20.83 27.78 -7.56
C VAL A 89 20.88 26.27 -7.38
N THR A 90 21.40 25.82 -6.24
CA THR A 90 21.42 24.38 -5.92
C THR A 90 20.00 23.87 -5.63
N ARG A 91 19.76 22.56 -5.76
CA ARG A 91 18.49 21.92 -5.41
C ARG A 91 18.10 22.20 -3.96
N ASN A 92 16.84 22.57 -3.73
CA ASN A 92 16.28 22.57 -2.38
C ASN A 92 16.00 21.13 -1.96
N ARG A 93 16.44 20.75 -0.75
CA ARG A 93 16.27 19.41 -0.14
C ARG A 93 15.45 19.48 1.15
N THR A 94 14.73 20.57 1.36
CA THR A 94 13.85 20.74 2.53
C THR A 94 12.41 20.85 2.07
N THR A 95 11.48 20.36 2.90
CA THR A 95 10.03 20.56 2.70
C THR A 95 9.58 22.00 2.90
N GLU A 96 10.49 22.89 3.31
CA GLU A 96 10.25 24.32 3.43
C GLU A 96 10.81 25.08 2.23
N PRO A 97 10.10 26.11 1.72
CA PRO A 97 10.67 27.04 0.76
C PRO A 97 11.83 27.81 1.40
N ARG A 98 12.82 28.19 0.58
CA ARG A 98 13.94 29.03 1.05
C ARG A 98 14.08 30.28 0.20
N VAL A 99 14.52 31.34 0.85
CA VAL A 99 14.64 32.68 0.25
C VAL A 99 16.05 33.21 0.46
N ALA A 100 16.63 33.79 -0.60
CA ALA A 100 17.89 34.51 -0.55
C ALA A 100 17.78 35.87 -1.23
N GLU A 101 18.77 36.71 -0.98
CA GLU A 101 18.92 38.01 -1.60
C GLU A 101 20.22 38.06 -2.38
N ILE A 102 20.12 38.41 -3.66
CA ILE A 102 21.24 38.85 -4.46
C ILE A 102 21.26 40.38 -4.42
N ILE A 103 22.33 40.94 -3.88
CA ILE A 103 22.57 42.38 -3.81
C ILE A 103 23.46 42.76 -4.99
N VAL A 104 22.96 43.66 -5.84
CA VAL A 104 23.71 44.25 -6.94
C VAL A 104 23.98 45.71 -6.61
N TRP A 105 25.22 46.16 -6.71
CA TRP A 105 25.61 47.50 -6.28
C TRP A 105 26.64 48.18 -7.18
N VAL A 106 26.54 49.51 -7.26
CA VAL A 106 27.58 50.41 -7.80
C VAL A 106 28.37 51.04 -6.65
N THR A 107 27.66 51.52 -5.63
CA THR A 107 28.22 52.04 -4.37
C THR A 107 27.35 51.57 -3.21
N LYS A 108 27.80 51.73 -1.96
CA LYS A 108 27.02 51.36 -0.76
C LYS A 108 25.66 52.08 -0.67
N GLU A 109 25.53 53.26 -1.29
CA GLU A 109 24.31 54.05 -1.31
C GLU A 109 23.41 53.73 -2.52
N HIS A 110 23.92 52.95 -3.48
CA HIS A 110 23.25 52.58 -4.73
C HIS A 110 23.29 51.05 -4.90
N GLU A 111 22.44 50.37 -4.12
CA GLU A 111 22.22 48.93 -4.16
C GLU A 111 20.78 48.62 -4.62
N LYS A 112 20.61 47.49 -5.29
CA LYS A 112 19.31 46.88 -5.61
C LYS A 112 19.34 45.42 -5.19
N THR A 113 18.17 44.92 -4.82
CA THR A 113 18.03 43.56 -4.31
C THR A 113 17.14 42.75 -5.25
N LEU A 114 17.64 41.58 -5.65
CA LEU A 114 16.87 40.52 -6.27
C LEU A 114 16.58 39.45 -5.21
N GLN A 115 15.31 39.21 -4.94
CA GLN A 115 14.86 38.11 -4.08
C GLN A 115 14.78 36.82 -4.90
N VAL A 116 15.47 35.77 -4.45
CA VAL A 116 15.41 34.43 -5.05
C VAL A 116 14.56 33.56 -4.13
N VAL A 117 13.36 33.19 -4.59
CA VAL A 117 12.43 32.34 -3.85
C VAL A 117 12.45 30.94 -4.48
N GLN A 118 12.95 29.95 -3.76
CA GLN A 118 13.00 28.57 -4.23
C GLN A 118 11.92 27.72 -3.57
N ALA A 119 11.16 26.98 -4.39
CA ALA A 119 10.14 26.05 -3.94
C ALA A 119 10.70 24.94 -3.03
N PRO A 120 9.89 24.39 -2.10
CA PRO A 120 10.28 23.22 -1.29
C PRO A 120 10.42 21.96 -2.15
N SER A 121 11.14 20.96 -1.61
CA SER A 121 11.04 19.58 -2.06
C SER A 121 9.69 18.98 -1.67
N ASP A 122 9.21 18.03 -2.46
CA ASP A 122 8.13 17.14 -2.03
C ASP A 122 8.69 16.12 -1.03
N PRO A 123 7.92 15.62 -0.04
CA PRO A 123 8.38 14.56 0.85
C PRO A 123 8.91 13.32 0.12
N SER A 124 8.35 13.00 -1.05
CA SER A 124 8.83 11.92 -1.93
C SER A 124 10.21 12.20 -2.54
N ASP A 125 10.65 13.46 -2.63
CA ASP A 125 11.98 13.82 -3.12
C ASP A 125 13.07 13.64 -2.04
N LEU A 126 12.65 13.42 -0.79
CA LEU A 126 13.53 13.14 0.34
C LEU A 126 13.68 11.62 0.61
N ALA A 127 12.87 10.81 -0.07
CA ALA A 127 12.91 9.36 0.04
C ALA A 127 14.25 8.82 -0.45
N THR A 128 14.89 8.01 0.39
CA THR A 128 16.07 7.25 -0.01
C THR A 128 15.62 5.99 -0.73
N HIS A 129 16.25 5.70 -1.88
CA HIS A 129 16.06 4.47 -2.62
C HIS A 129 17.15 3.48 -2.24
N TYR A 130 16.78 2.44 -1.50
CA TYR A 130 17.66 1.34 -1.13
C TYR A 130 17.53 0.18 -2.13
N TYR A 131 18.65 -0.39 -2.53
CA TYR A 131 18.74 -1.50 -3.47
C TYR A 131 19.29 -2.74 -2.77
N VAL A 132 18.53 -3.82 -2.83
CA VAL A 132 18.75 -5.01 -2.02
C VAL A 132 18.93 -6.25 -2.88
N LYS A 133 19.98 -7.03 -2.58
CA LYS A 133 20.24 -8.35 -3.17
C LYS A 133 20.49 -9.38 -2.07
N THR A 134 20.29 -10.67 -2.37
CA THR A 134 20.62 -11.76 -1.44
C THR A 134 22.12 -11.85 -1.11
N ASP A 135 22.97 -11.37 -2.02
CA ASP A 135 24.42 -11.28 -1.89
C ASP A 135 24.92 -9.84 -1.68
N GLY A 136 24.03 -8.92 -1.30
CA GLY A 136 24.40 -7.54 -0.96
C GLY A 136 25.46 -7.48 0.14
N ASN A 137 26.26 -6.41 0.16
CA ASN A 137 27.37 -6.26 1.11
C ASN A 137 27.04 -5.22 2.19
N GLU A 138 27.22 -5.59 3.46
CA GLU A 138 27.00 -4.73 4.63
C GLU A 138 27.81 -3.42 4.61
N THR A 139 28.93 -3.37 3.87
CA THR A 139 29.75 -2.15 3.76
C THR A 139 29.28 -1.17 2.69
N ASN A 140 28.37 -1.59 1.81
CA ASN A 140 27.87 -0.77 0.70
C ASN A 140 26.89 0.31 1.18
N SER A 141 26.68 1.36 0.39
CA SER A 141 25.71 2.42 0.69
C SER A 141 24.26 2.01 0.43
N GLY A 142 24.03 1.03 -0.45
CA GLY A 142 22.69 0.60 -0.83
C GLY A 142 21.99 1.52 -1.82
N LEU A 143 22.66 2.55 -2.37
CA LEU A 143 22.03 3.58 -3.21
C LEU A 143 22.01 3.26 -4.72
N SER A 144 22.47 2.06 -5.11
CA SER A 144 22.39 1.55 -6.49
C SER A 144 22.43 0.03 -6.51
N TRP A 145 22.07 -0.59 -7.63
CA TRP A 145 22.15 -2.05 -7.80
C TRP A 145 23.58 -2.60 -7.78
N ALA A 146 24.57 -1.82 -8.20
CA ALA A 146 25.99 -2.19 -8.15
C ALA A 146 26.55 -2.12 -6.72
N ASP A 147 25.92 -1.32 -5.87
CA ASP A 147 26.28 -1.09 -4.47
C ASP A 147 25.18 -1.59 -3.53
N ALA A 148 24.57 -2.74 -3.86
CA ALA A 148 23.43 -3.28 -3.13
C ALA A 148 23.81 -3.75 -1.72
N ILE A 149 22.86 -3.67 -0.79
CA ILE A 149 22.98 -4.08 0.61
C ILE A 149 22.05 -5.26 0.95
N PRO A 150 22.26 -5.97 2.07
CA PRO A 150 21.30 -6.96 2.56
C PRO A 150 19.97 -6.33 2.99
N LEU A 151 18.88 -7.09 2.90
CA LEU A 151 17.53 -6.59 3.26
C LEU A 151 17.47 -6.09 4.70
N GLN A 152 18.06 -6.81 5.65
CA GLN A 152 18.03 -6.41 7.05
C GLN A 152 18.67 -5.03 7.28
N LYS A 153 19.76 -4.72 6.57
CA LYS A 153 20.40 -3.39 6.67
C LYS A 153 19.47 -2.29 6.17
N ALA A 154 18.80 -2.50 5.04
CA ALA A 154 17.82 -1.53 4.54
C ALA A 154 16.68 -1.30 5.54
N LEU A 155 16.17 -2.37 6.18
CA LEU A 155 15.12 -2.26 7.21
C LEU A 155 15.59 -1.55 8.49
N ASP A 156 16.89 -1.63 8.80
CA ASP A 156 17.48 -0.92 9.93
C ASP A 156 17.63 0.59 9.68
N GLU A 157 17.89 0.97 8.44
CA GLU A 157 18.13 2.36 8.04
C GLU A 157 16.87 3.10 7.61
N MET A 158 15.82 2.38 7.19
CA MET A 158 14.62 2.98 6.61
C MET A 158 13.93 3.98 7.54
N VAL A 159 13.44 5.07 6.94
CA VAL A 159 12.57 6.05 7.57
C VAL A 159 11.33 6.30 6.72
N ASN A 160 10.33 6.99 7.26
CA ASN A 160 9.09 7.28 6.54
C ASN A 160 9.36 7.93 5.18
N GLY A 161 8.75 7.37 4.12
CA GLY A 161 8.89 7.82 2.74
C GLY A 161 9.88 7.00 1.91
N ASP A 162 10.81 6.27 2.53
CA ASP A 162 11.83 5.51 1.78
C ASP A 162 11.25 4.40 0.91
N VAL A 163 12.02 4.01 -0.11
CA VAL A 163 11.69 2.94 -1.05
C VAL A 163 12.81 1.89 -1.04
N ILE A 164 12.45 0.62 -0.84
CA ILE A 164 13.37 -0.51 -0.84
C ILE A 164 13.07 -1.40 -2.06
N HIS A 165 13.98 -1.41 -3.02
CA HIS A 165 13.95 -2.25 -4.21
C HIS A 165 14.65 -3.57 -3.95
N ILE A 166 13.95 -4.69 -4.14
CA ILE A 166 14.43 -6.00 -3.70
C ILE A 166 14.53 -6.95 -4.91
N ALA A 167 15.76 -7.35 -5.24
CA ALA A 167 16.05 -8.34 -6.26
C ALA A 167 15.47 -9.72 -5.90
N ALA A 168 15.21 -10.53 -6.92
CA ALA A 168 14.71 -11.89 -6.79
C ALA A 168 15.65 -12.73 -5.93
N GLY A 169 15.05 -13.61 -5.14
CA GLY A 169 15.77 -14.42 -4.18
C GLY A 169 14.92 -14.74 -2.96
N THR A 170 15.49 -15.53 -2.05
CA THR A 170 14.88 -15.84 -0.76
C THR A 170 15.64 -15.13 0.34
N TYR A 171 14.94 -14.26 1.06
CA TYR A 171 15.45 -13.50 2.19
C TYR A 171 14.93 -14.12 3.48
N LEU A 172 15.81 -14.20 4.48
CA LEU A 172 15.49 -14.70 5.82
C LEU A 172 15.60 -13.56 6.84
N PRO A 173 14.66 -13.44 7.78
CA PRO A 173 14.74 -12.41 8.81
C PRO A 173 15.84 -12.78 9.81
N SER A 174 16.52 -11.77 10.37
CA SER A 174 17.62 -11.98 11.31
C SER A 174 17.51 -11.16 12.60
N LYS A 175 16.61 -10.17 12.65
CA LYS A 175 16.37 -9.38 13.86
C LYS A 175 15.06 -9.73 14.57
N THR A 176 15.13 -9.68 15.90
CA THR A 176 13.98 -9.74 16.79
C THR A 176 13.13 -8.47 16.62
N ILE A 177 11.81 -8.63 16.52
CA ILE A 177 10.86 -7.52 16.53
C ILE A 177 11.07 -6.61 17.74
N SER A 178 10.83 -5.31 17.56
CA SER A 178 10.82 -4.33 18.64
C SER A 178 9.97 -4.78 19.83
N GLY A 179 10.50 -4.62 21.04
CA GLY A 179 9.86 -5.09 22.28
C GLY A 179 9.90 -6.61 22.50
N GLY A 180 10.40 -7.39 21.53
CA GLY A 180 10.61 -8.83 21.64
C GLY A 180 11.84 -9.21 22.46
N SER A 181 12.02 -10.51 22.68
CA SER A 181 13.17 -11.04 23.43
C SER A 181 14.11 -11.83 22.51
N ALA A 182 15.40 -11.48 22.50
CA ALA A 182 16.41 -12.23 21.77
C ALA A 182 16.56 -13.70 22.24
N ALA A 183 16.09 -14.02 23.45
CA ALA A 183 16.03 -15.40 23.94
C ALA A 183 14.92 -16.22 23.27
N ASN A 184 13.97 -15.57 22.59
CA ASN A 184 12.90 -16.20 21.84
C ASN A 184 13.15 -16.03 20.34
N THR A 185 13.76 -17.04 19.72
CA THR A 185 14.06 -17.02 18.28
C THR A 185 12.82 -16.95 17.40
N GLY A 186 11.62 -17.28 17.92
CA GLY A 186 10.36 -17.09 17.21
C GLY A 186 9.98 -15.63 16.99
N ASP A 187 10.51 -14.70 17.79
CA ASP A 187 10.24 -13.26 17.68
C ASP A 187 11.09 -12.59 16.56
N ILE A 188 11.94 -13.35 15.85
CA ILE A 188 12.67 -12.85 14.67
C ILE A 188 11.68 -12.60 13.52
N THR A 189 11.76 -11.47 12.83
CA THR A 189 10.82 -11.12 11.76
C THR A 189 11.39 -10.06 10.81
N PHE A 190 10.76 -9.87 9.65
CA PHE A 190 10.91 -8.63 8.89
C PHE A 190 9.98 -7.57 9.50
N GLU A 191 10.51 -6.77 10.41
CA GLU A 191 9.75 -5.68 11.01
C GLU A 191 9.73 -4.45 10.09
N ILE A 192 8.53 -4.03 9.69
CA ILE A 192 8.31 -2.78 8.96
C ILE A 192 7.80 -1.73 9.93
N HIS A 193 8.74 -0.99 10.53
CA HIS A 193 8.50 -0.01 11.60
C HIS A 193 8.19 1.42 11.12
N SER A 194 8.35 1.68 9.82
CA SER A 194 8.17 2.98 9.19
C SER A 194 7.21 2.89 8.00
N ASN A 195 6.58 4.01 7.63
CA ASN A 195 5.70 4.11 6.45
C ASN A 195 6.54 4.19 5.17
N VAL A 196 6.92 3.02 4.64
CA VAL A 196 7.83 2.85 3.51
C VAL A 196 7.22 2.02 2.40
N THR A 197 7.86 2.03 1.23
CA THR A 197 7.51 1.16 0.10
C THR A 197 8.56 0.06 -0.08
N LEU A 198 8.15 -1.21 -0.10
CA LEU A 198 8.99 -2.36 -0.46
C LEU A 198 8.51 -2.93 -1.79
N ILE A 199 9.42 -3.00 -2.78
CA ILE A 199 9.11 -3.47 -4.14
C ILE A 199 9.96 -4.70 -4.47
N GLY A 200 9.32 -5.86 -4.57
CA GLY A 200 9.92 -7.10 -5.08
C GLY A 200 9.78 -7.21 -6.60
N GLY A 201 10.41 -8.23 -7.18
CA GLY A 201 10.26 -8.53 -8.61
C GLY A 201 11.43 -8.14 -9.50
N TYR A 202 12.52 -7.58 -8.97
CA TYR A 202 13.68 -7.24 -9.81
C TYR A 202 14.51 -8.51 -10.12
N PRO A 203 15.20 -8.60 -11.27
CA PRO A 203 16.11 -9.73 -11.54
C PRO A 203 17.14 -9.93 -10.43
N ALA A 204 17.59 -11.17 -10.19
CA ALA A 204 18.59 -11.45 -9.17
C ALA A 204 19.92 -10.69 -9.43
N ASP A 205 20.28 -10.55 -10.71
CA ASP A 205 21.42 -9.81 -11.23
C ASP A 205 21.08 -8.36 -11.60
N ALA A 206 20.02 -7.78 -11.01
CA ALA A 206 19.56 -6.43 -11.32
C ALA A 206 20.70 -5.41 -11.39
N ALA A 207 20.59 -4.51 -12.37
CA ALA A 207 21.49 -3.40 -12.64
C ALA A 207 20.65 -2.15 -12.92
N ASP A 208 21.30 -0.99 -13.06
CA ASP A 208 20.60 0.28 -13.30
C ASP A 208 19.66 0.18 -14.51
N GLY A 209 18.41 0.61 -14.32
CA GLY A 209 17.33 0.47 -15.30
C GLY A 209 16.56 -0.86 -15.23
N ALA A 210 16.86 -1.76 -14.29
CA ALA A 210 16.06 -2.96 -14.06
C ALA A 210 14.60 -2.62 -13.71
N ILE A 211 13.67 -3.43 -14.21
CA ILE A 211 12.23 -3.28 -14.03
C ILE A 211 11.71 -4.47 -13.23
N ALA A 212 10.82 -4.22 -12.28
CA ALA A 212 10.17 -5.25 -11.49
C ALA A 212 9.17 -6.06 -12.35
N ASN A 213 9.26 -7.39 -12.24
CA ASN A 213 8.28 -8.34 -12.74
C ASN A 213 8.19 -9.54 -11.77
N PRO A 214 7.31 -9.50 -10.77
CA PRO A 214 7.25 -10.51 -9.70
C PRO A 214 6.82 -11.90 -10.20
N GLN A 215 6.19 -12.02 -11.36
CA GLN A 215 5.83 -13.32 -11.95
C GLN A 215 7.05 -14.06 -12.50
N VAL A 216 8.09 -13.34 -12.94
CA VAL A 216 9.31 -13.91 -13.51
C VAL A 216 10.44 -13.96 -12.47
N ASN A 217 10.50 -12.96 -11.59
CA ASN A 217 11.61 -12.70 -10.70
C ASN A 217 11.12 -12.71 -9.23
N PRO A 218 10.78 -13.87 -8.65
CA PRO A 218 10.15 -13.91 -7.34
C PRO A 218 11.07 -13.40 -6.23
N THR A 219 10.58 -12.42 -5.46
CA THR A 219 11.18 -11.97 -4.21
C THR A 219 10.44 -12.61 -3.04
N ILE A 220 11.10 -13.53 -2.34
CA ILE A 220 10.51 -14.34 -1.27
C ILE A 220 11.03 -13.88 0.08
N LEU A 221 10.14 -13.37 0.92
CA LEU A 221 10.36 -13.21 2.36
C LEU A 221 9.93 -14.51 3.04
N SER A 222 10.90 -15.25 3.59
CA SER A 222 10.64 -16.59 4.15
C SER A 222 10.90 -16.62 5.65
N GLY A 223 9.88 -17.00 6.42
CA GLY A 223 9.97 -17.24 7.86
C GLY A 223 10.66 -18.54 8.24
N ASN A 224 11.08 -19.37 7.27
CA ASN A 224 11.79 -20.63 7.51
C ASN A 224 13.30 -20.41 7.63
N THR A 225 13.81 -20.30 8.85
CA THR A 225 15.23 -20.06 9.14
C THR A 225 15.96 -21.36 9.54
N PRO A 226 17.30 -21.38 9.58
CA PRO A 226 18.05 -22.52 10.13
C PRO A 226 17.70 -22.86 11.59
N ALA A 227 17.20 -21.89 12.37
CA ALA A 227 16.76 -22.07 13.75
C ALA A 227 15.30 -22.53 13.88
N GLY A 228 14.60 -22.71 12.75
CA GLY A 228 13.18 -23.05 12.69
C GLY A 228 12.32 -21.94 12.08
N ARG A 229 11.00 -22.15 12.09
CA ARG A 229 10.04 -21.15 11.61
C ARG A 229 9.84 -20.06 12.66
N VAL A 230 9.89 -18.80 12.23
CA VAL A 230 9.54 -17.64 13.05
C VAL A 230 8.03 -17.55 13.27
N TYR A 231 7.59 -16.78 14.27
CA TYR A 231 6.17 -16.60 14.53
C TYR A 231 5.45 -15.82 13.42
N HIS A 232 6.05 -14.72 13.00
CA HIS A 232 5.52 -13.86 11.93
C HIS A 232 6.61 -13.65 10.90
N THR A 233 6.37 -14.01 9.64
CA THR A 233 7.36 -13.73 8.59
C THR A 233 7.57 -12.22 8.45
N VAL A 234 6.47 -11.46 8.41
CA VAL A 234 6.48 -10.00 8.36
C VAL A 234 5.59 -9.45 9.48
N ALA A 235 6.08 -8.44 10.20
CA ALA A 235 5.31 -7.67 11.17
C ALA A 235 5.30 -6.20 10.80
N ILE A 236 4.11 -5.63 10.59
CA ILE A 236 3.95 -4.20 10.33
C ILE A 236 3.66 -3.50 11.65
N THR A 237 4.66 -2.74 12.12
CA THR A 237 4.62 -1.96 13.37
C THR A 237 4.59 -0.45 13.10
N ALA A 238 4.61 -0.05 11.82
CA ALA A 238 4.54 1.33 11.38
C ALA A 238 3.33 2.07 11.98
N PRO A 239 3.54 3.25 12.58
CA PRO A 239 2.47 4.00 13.22
C PRO A 239 1.52 4.61 12.18
N LEU A 240 0.23 4.67 12.53
CA LEU A 240 -0.74 5.48 11.79
C LEU A 240 -0.28 6.95 11.75
N GLN A 241 -0.05 7.47 10.55
CA GLN A 241 0.25 8.88 10.30
C GLN A 241 -0.60 9.35 9.12
N ASP A 242 -1.12 10.58 9.22
CA ASP A 242 -1.99 11.13 8.19
C ASP A 242 -1.25 11.23 6.84
N GLY A 243 -1.89 10.76 5.77
CA GLY A 243 -1.31 10.73 4.43
C GLY A 243 -0.13 9.78 4.22
N GLN A 244 0.22 8.92 5.18
CA GLN A 244 1.31 7.95 5.05
C GLN A 244 0.82 6.50 5.19
N GLN A 245 1.55 5.59 4.55
CA GLN A 245 1.22 4.17 4.56
C GLN A 245 2.47 3.32 4.33
N VAL A 246 2.36 2.05 4.70
CA VAL A 246 3.27 1.01 4.21
C VAL A 246 2.75 0.48 2.88
N VAL A 247 3.65 0.31 1.91
CA VAL A 247 3.34 -0.35 0.64
C VAL A 247 4.20 -1.60 0.49
N LEU A 248 3.57 -2.75 0.34
CA LEU A 248 4.22 -4.00 -0.02
C LEU A 248 3.81 -4.33 -1.45
N GLU A 249 4.77 -4.41 -2.37
CA GLU A 249 4.51 -4.63 -3.79
C GLU A 249 5.34 -5.81 -4.34
N GLY A 250 4.68 -6.77 -5.00
CA GLY A 250 5.37 -7.86 -5.71
C GLY A 250 6.14 -8.83 -4.83
N LEU A 251 5.77 -8.97 -3.55
CA LEU A 251 6.45 -9.83 -2.58
C LEU A 251 5.72 -11.16 -2.37
N SER A 252 6.49 -12.23 -2.14
CA SER A 252 5.99 -13.51 -1.61
C SER A 252 6.32 -13.64 -0.12
N ILE A 253 5.31 -13.69 0.75
CA ILE A 253 5.44 -13.82 2.21
C ILE A 253 5.07 -15.25 2.61
N LYS A 254 6.09 -16.04 2.99
CA LYS A 254 5.94 -17.49 3.16
C LYS A 254 6.54 -18.06 4.44
N HIS A 255 6.05 -19.23 4.81
CA HIS A 255 6.65 -20.12 5.81
C HIS A 255 6.80 -19.57 7.23
N GLY A 256 6.00 -18.59 7.62
CA GLY A 256 5.86 -18.24 9.03
C GLY A 256 5.01 -19.27 9.76
N ARG A 257 5.19 -19.37 11.08
CA ARG A 257 4.42 -20.26 11.95
C ARG A 257 4.13 -19.60 13.28
N ALA A 258 2.99 -18.94 13.39
CA ALA A 258 2.57 -18.33 14.65
C ALA A 258 2.56 -19.38 15.79
N ALA A 259 2.95 -18.96 16.98
CA ALA A 259 3.14 -19.79 18.16
C ALA A 259 1.88 -20.55 18.58
N ALA A 260 2.03 -21.48 19.52
CA ALA A 260 0.91 -22.12 20.19
C ALA A 260 0.11 -21.10 21.03
N SER A 261 -1.18 -21.39 21.24
CA SER A 261 -2.02 -20.59 22.15
C SER A 261 -1.36 -20.42 23.52
N GLY A 262 -1.47 -19.22 24.09
CA GLY A 262 -0.93 -18.91 25.42
C GLY A 262 0.54 -18.49 25.47
N THR A 263 1.27 -18.42 24.34
CA THR A 263 2.66 -17.88 24.29
C THR A 263 2.73 -16.35 24.55
N GLY A 264 1.57 -15.69 24.69
CA GLY A 264 1.47 -14.27 25.00
C GLY A 264 1.64 -13.35 23.79
N SER A 265 1.91 -12.08 24.06
CA SER A 265 2.11 -11.03 23.05
C SER A 265 3.31 -10.17 23.39
N ILE A 266 3.74 -9.41 22.39
CA ILE A 266 4.67 -8.30 22.52
C ILE A 266 3.88 -7.00 22.35
N SER A 267 4.27 -5.94 23.04
CA SER A 267 3.69 -4.62 22.82
C SER A 267 4.67 -3.74 22.06
N VAL A 268 4.25 -3.25 20.90
CA VAL A 268 5.00 -2.26 20.11
C VAL A 268 4.15 -1.00 20.06
N SER A 269 4.65 0.10 20.62
CA SER A 269 3.93 1.39 20.67
C SER A 269 2.49 1.28 21.21
N GLY A 270 2.29 0.43 22.22
CA GLY A 270 0.99 0.19 22.86
C GLY A 270 0.06 -0.79 22.12
N VAL A 271 0.46 -1.29 20.95
CA VAL A 271 -0.31 -2.27 20.16
C VAL A 271 0.18 -3.69 20.49
N PRO A 272 -0.72 -4.63 20.83
CA PRO A 272 -0.34 -6.01 21.08
C PRO A 272 -0.15 -6.80 19.77
N PHE A 273 1.03 -7.41 19.62
CA PHE A 273 1.35 -8.39 18.60
C PHE A 273 1.32 -9.79 19.23
N TYR A 274 0.19 -10.49 19.06
CA TYR A 274 0.00 -11.83 19.60
C TYR A 274 0.83 -12.84 18.83
N ARG A 275 1.76 -13.51 19.52
CA ARG A 275 2.67 -14.48 18.91
C ARG A 275 1.97 -15.64 18.21
N PHE A 276 0.73 -15.93 18.61
CA PHE A 276 -0.07 -17.06 18.15
C PHE A 276 -1.08 -16.72 17.05
N TYR A 277 -0.99 -15.52 16.46
CA TYR A 277 -1.80 -15.07 15.30
C TYR A 277 -0.94 -14.64 14.10
N GLY A 278 -1.45 -14.74 12.87
CA GLY A 278 -0.81 -14.14 11.69
C GLY A 278 0.56 -14.72 11.39
N GLY A 279 0.63 -15.98 10.95
CA GLY A 279 1.91 -16.64 10.63
C GLY A 279 2.69 -15.94 9.52
N GLY A 280 2.01 -15.57 8.44
CA GLY A 280 2.62 -14.85 7.33
C GLY A 280 2.84 -13.38 7.66
N LEU A 281 1.75 -12.68 7.91
CA LEU A 281 1.70 -11.23 8.06
C LEU A 281 0.86 -10.85 9.27
N ILE A 282 1.42 -10.04 10.16
CA ILE A 282 0.68 -9.42 11.26
C ILE A 282 0.74 -7.90 11.13
N ILE A 283 -0.42 -7.24 11.19
CA ILE A 283 -0.57 -5.79 11.02
C ILE A 283 -1.24 -5.22 12.26
N GLY A 284 -0.58 -4.28 12.93
CA GLY A 284 -1.10 -3.61 14.12
C GLY A 284 -1.23 -2.11 13.96
N ARG A 285 -2.47 -1.60 13.83
CA ARG A 285 -2.79 -0.15 13.79
C ARG A 285 -2.01 0.64 12.73
N SER A 286 -2.04 0.16 11.49
CA SER A 286 -1.34 0.77 10.35
C SER A 286 -2.25 0.96 9.14
N THR A 287 -1.88 1.88 8.25
CA THR A 287 -2.42 1.96 6.88
C THR A 287 -1.46 1.18 5.96
N VAL A 288 -1.97 0.17 5.24
CA VAL A 288 -1.13 -0.74 4.45
C VAL A 288 -1.75 -1.04 3.10
N ASP A 289 -0.98 -0.84 2.04
CA ASP A 289 -1.28 -1.36 0.71
C ASP A 289 -0.46 -2.62 0.45
N VAL A 290 -1.13 -3.70 0.05
CA VAL A 290 -0.54 -4.98 -0.31
C VAL A 290 -0.91 -5.25 -1.77
N ILE A 291 0.05 -5.05 -2.67
CA ILE A 291 -0.15 -4.96 -4.11
C ILE A 291 0.60 -6.11 -4.79
N ASN A 292 -0.09 -6.89 -5.62
CA ASN A 292 0.51 -8.00 -6.38
C ASN A 292 1.36 -8.95 -5.52
N CYS A 293 0.97 -9.14 -4.26
CA CYS A 293 1.70 -9.97 -3.31
C CYS A 293 1.07 -11.35 -3.18
N GLU A 294 1.88 -12.31 -2.77
CA GLU A 294 1.47 -13.67 -2.43
C GLU A 294 1.75 -13.94 -0.95
N ILE A 295 0.71 -14.24 -0.18
CA ILE A 295 0.83 -14.67 1.21
C ILE A 295 0.41 -16.13 1.26
N SER A 296 1.38 -17.04 1.32
CA SER A 296 1.11 -18.47 1.19
C SER A 296 1.97 -19.36 2.06
N ASP A 297 1.47 -20.58 2.28
CA ASP A 297 2.20 -21.65 2.96
C ASP A 297 2.65 -21.25 4.39
N ASN A 298 1.86 -20.38 5.01
CA ASN A 298 2.04 -19.97 6.40
C ASN A 298 1.13 -20.77 7.32
N GLU A 299 1.60 -20.95 8.55
CA GLU A 299 0.87 -21.68 9.58
C GLU A 299 0.62 -20.83 10.82
N SER A 300 -0.38 -21.23 11.60
CA SER A 300 -0.60 -20.66 12.93
C SER A 300 -0.93 -21.75 13.94
N GLY A 301 -0.44 -21.59 15.17
CA GLY A 301 -0.83 -22.39 16.31
C GLY A 301 -2.18 -22.00 16.93
N LEU A 302 -2.84 -20.92 16.48
CA LEU A 302 -4.22 -20.62 16.87
C LEU A 302 -5.09 -19.92 15.81
N HIS A 303 -4.84 -18.68 15.41
CA HIS A 303 -5.69 -18.00 14.40
C HIS A 303 -4.84 -17.40 13.28
N ALA A 304 -5.43 -17.14 12.11
CA ALA A 304 -4.74 -16.45 11.02
C ALA A 304 -3.43 -17.14 10.62
N GLY A 305 -3.53 -18.25 9.87
CA GLY A 305 -2.33 -18.85 9.27
C GLY A 305 -1.62 -17.85 8.37
N GLY A 306 -2.39 -17.14 7.52
CA GLY A 306 -1.88 -16.13 6.60
C GLY A 306 -1.72 -14.77 7.27
N VAL A 307 -2.84 -14.06 7.48
CA VAL A 307 -2.85 -12.65 7.86
C VAL A 307 -3.70 -12.37 9.10
N TYR A 308 -3.15 -11.64 10.06
CA TYR A 308 -3.91 -11.04 11.15
C TYR A 308 -3.85 -9.52 11.09
N ILE A 309 -5.00 -8.86 11.12
CA ILE A 309 -5.14 -7.41 11.04
C ILE A 309 -5.89 -6.93 12.28
N ALA A 310 -5.29 -6.04 13.04
CA ALA A 310 -5.87 -5.57 14.29
C ALA A 310 -5.59 -4.09 14.58
N GLY A 311 -6.26 -3.58 15.62
CA GLY A 311 -5.96 -2.28 16.20
C GLY A 311 -6.50 -1.10 15.38
N GLY A 312 -7.56 -1.28 14.59
CA GLY A 312 -8.12 -0.21 13.77
C GLY A 312 -7.35 0.06 12.48
N GLY A 313 -6.60 -0.91 11.97
CA GLY A 313 -5.85 -0.77 10.73
C GLY A 313 -6.76 -0.57 9.51
N THR A 314 -6.23 0.08 8.48
CA THR A 314 -6.85 0.17 7.15
C THR A 314 -5.93 -0.52 6.15
N VAL A 315 -6.39 -1.63 5.57
CA VAL A 315 -5.55 -2.47 4.71
C VAL A 315 -6.22 -2.67 3.36
N ARG A 316 -5.49 -2.45 2.27
CA ARG A 316 -5.96 -2.70 0.91
C ARG A 316 -5.10 -3.79 0.27
N PHE A 317 -5.74 -4.89 -0.10
CA PHE A 317 -5.17 -5.89 -0.98
C PHE A 317 -5.60 -5.59 -2.42
N ASP A 318 -4.64 -5.59 -3.33
CA ASP A 318 -4.87 -5.33 -4.76
C ASP A 318 -4.07 -6.32 -5.59
N GLY A 319 -4.74 -7.06 -6.50
CA GLY A 319 -4.10 -8.10 -7.32
C GLY A 319 -3.37 -9.18 -6.51
N SER A 320 -3.73 -9.35 -5.23
CA SER A 320 -2.95 -10.15 -4.28
C SER A 320 -3.61 -11.50 -3.99
N ALA A 321 -2.79 -12.49 -3.66
CA ALA A 321 -3.22 -13.85 -3.35
C ALA A 321 -2.92 -14.22 -1.89
N ILE A 322 -3.95 -14.59 -1.13
CA ILE A 322 -3.82 -15.23 0.19
C ILE A 322 -4.24 -16.69 0.05
N ARG A 323 -3.26 -17.60 -0.02
CA ARG A 323 -3.56 -19.01 -0.33
C ARG A 323 -2.78 -20.06 0.42
N ASN A 324 -3.38 -21.22 0.59
CA ASN A 324 -2.76 -22.40 1.22
C ASN A 324 -2.22 -22.13 2.64
N ASN A 325 -2.79 -21.15 3.35
CA ASN A 325 -2.43 -20.89 4.73
C ASN A 325 -3.28 -21.76 5.66
N ARG A 326 -2.70 -22.19 6.78
CA ARG A 326 -3.35 -23.14 7.67
C ARG A 326 -3.22 -22.77 9.14
N ALA A 327 -4.33 -22.81 9.87
CA ALA A 327 -4.28 -22.89 11.32
C ALA A 327 -4.36 -24.35 11.78
N THR A 328 -3.45 -24.76 12.66
CA THR A 328 -3.08 -26.17 12.87
C THR A 328 -3.75 -26.82 14.09
N THR A 329 -4.27 -26.02 15.02
CA THR A 329 -4.90 -26.50 16.26
C THR A 329 -6.42 -26.52 16.17
N ASN A 330 -7.07 -27.29 17.04
CA ASN A 330 -8.53 -27.32 17.15
C ASN A 330 -9.09 -25.94 17.54
N SER A 331 -10.25 -25.57 16.98
CA SER A 331 -10.94 -24.28 17.24
C SER A 331 -10.18 -23.05 16.73
N SER A 332 -9.28 -23.25 15.76
CA SER A 332 -8.60 -22.16 15.08
C SER A 332 -9.52 -21.36 14.15
N ASN A 333 -9.37 -20.04 14.05
CA ASN A 333 -10.24 -19.20 13.22
C ASN A 333 -9.42 -18.42 12.20
N GLY A 334 -10.05 -18.03 11.08
CA GLY A 334 -9.39 -17.24 10.04
C GLY A 334 -8.23 -17.99 9.41
N GLY A 335 -8.46 -19.12 8.72
CA GLY A 335 -7.35 -19.92 8.17
C GLY A 335 -6.40 -19.09 7.28
N GLY A 336 -6.99 -18.34 6.35
CA GLY A 336 -6.33 -17.34 5.53
C GLY A 336 -6.14 -16.05 6.32
N ILE A 337 -7.25 -15.39 6.66
CA ILE A 337 -7.24 -14.03 7.22
C ILE A 337 -8.17 -13.93 8.42
N PHE A 338 -7.72 -13.25 9.46
CA PHE A 338 -8.58 -12.73 10.53
C PHE A 338 -8.46 -11.20 10.61
N ILE A 339 -9.60 -10.53 10.41
CA ILE A 339 -9.80 -9.08 10.51
C ILE A 339 -10.49 -8.77 11.84
N ASP A 340 -9.80 -8.00 12.68
CA ASP A 340 -10.25 -7.64 14.02
C ASP A 340 -10.36 -6.10 14.15
N ALA A 341 -11.59 -5.60 14.28
CA ALA A 341 -11.90 -4.18 14.47
C ALA A 341 -11.15 -3.26 13.49
N SER A 342 -11.10 -3.65 12.22
CA SER A 342 -10.29 -3.02 11.17
C SER A 342 -11.09 -2.87 9.88
N THR A 343 -10.57 -2.07 8.96
CA THR A 343 -11.16 -1.86 7.62
C THR A 343 -10.29 -2.51 6.57
N VAL A 344 -10.86 -3.39 5.74
CA VAL A 344 -10.12 -4.10 4.70
C VAL A 344 -10.82 -4.02 3.36
N TYR A 345 -10.04 -3.74 2.32
CA TYR A 345 -10.44 -3.77 0.92
C TYR A 345 -9.72 -4.92 0.22
N PHE A 346 -10.46 -5.73 -0.52
CA PHE A 346 -9.93 -6.73 -1.44
C PHE A 346 -10.35 -6.35 -2.85
N ASN A 347 -9.38 -5.97 -3.67
CA ASN A 347 -9.59 -5.62 -5.07
C ASN A 347 -8.88 -6.64 -5.94
N ASN A 348 -9.61 -7.32 -6.81
CA ASN A 348 -9.04 -8.26 -7.76
C ASN A 348 -8.17 -9.35 -7.10
N CYS A 349 -8.56 -9.80 -5.90
CA CYS A 349 -7.76 -10.71 -5.08
C CYS A 349 -8.17 -12.17 -5.22
N GLU A 350 -7.27 -13.07 -4.82
CA GLU A 350 -7.58 -14.48 -4.60
C GLU A 350 -7.44 -14.83 -3.12
N VAL A 351 -8.48 -15.40 -2.51
CA VAL A 351 -8.41 -16.02 -1.19
C VAL A 351 -8.78 -17.49 -1.31
N SER A 352 -7.77 -18.38 -1.40
CA SER A 352 -8.02 -19.76 -1.79
C SER A 352 -7.24 -20.85 -1.07
N GLY A 353 -7.83 -22.04 -0.97
CA GLY A 353 -7.14 -23.21 -0.40
C GLY A 353 -6.74 -23.05 1.08
N ASN A 354 -7.24 -22.01 1.77
CA ASN A 354 -6.90 -21.80 3.17
C ASN A 354 -7.70 -22.76 4.05
N MET A 355 -7.08 -23.17 5.15
CA MET A 355 -7.60 -24.25 5.99
C MET A 355 -7.61 -23.85 7.46
N THR A 356 -8.70 -24.19 8.14
CA THR A 356 -8.76 -24.11 9.59
C THR A 356 -9.62 -25.23 10.18
N THR A 357 -9.72 -25.30 11.50
CA THR A 357 -10.56 -26.28 12.21
C THR A 357 -11.54 -25.63 13.20
N GLY A 358 -11.71 -24.31 13.11
CA GLY A 358 -12.77 -23.53 13.74
C GLY A 358 -13.61 -22.85 12.66
N VAL A 359 -13.64 -21.52 12.61
CA VAL A 359 -14.53 -20.76 11.70
C VAL A 359 -13.77 -19.85 10.74
N GLY A 360 -14.40 -19.48 9.62
CA GLY A 360 -13.82 -18.57 8.62
C GLY A 360 -12.52 -19.11 8.02
N ALA A 361 -12.55 -20.16 7.20
CA ALA A 361 -11.30 -20.70 6.66
C ALA A 361 -10.62 -19.74 5.68
N GLY A 362 -11.36 -19.08 4.79
CA GLY A 362 -10.81 -18.02 3.96
C GLY A 362 -10.65 -16.73 4.75
N ILE A 363 -11.78 -16.10 5.07
CA ILE A 363 -11.87 -14.80 5.73
C ILE A 363 -12.71 -14.93 7.00
N TYR A 364 -12.18 -14.45 8.12
CA TYR A 364 -12.92 -14.25 9.37
C TYR A 364 -12.91 -12.76 9.72
N ALA A 365 -14.09 -12.14 9.81
CA ALA A 365 -14.24 -10.76 10.28
C ALA A 365 -15.00 -10.80 11.60
N PHE A 366 -14.37 -10.29 12.67
CA PHE A 366 -14.96 -10.33 14.00
C PHE A 366 -14.30 -9.36 14.96
N ASN A 367 -15.12 -8.61 15.70
CA ASN A 367 -14.76 -8.07 17.00
C ASN A 367 -16.00 -8.03 17.88
N ALA A 368 -15.84 -8.27 19.19
CA ALA A 368 -16.97 -8.37 20.11
C ALA A 368 -17.61 -7.01 20.49
N THR A 369 -16.99 -5.89 20.12
CA THR A 369 -17.40 -4.55 20.60
C THR A 369 -17.28 -3.43 19.57
N GLN A 370 -16.48 -3.63 18.53
CA GLN A 370 -16.18 -2.61 17.52
C GLN A 370 -16.56 -3.11 16.13
N PRO A 371 -16.98 -2.22 15.22
CA PRO A 371 -17.24 -2.60 13.84
C PRO A 371 -16.00 -3.16 13.13
N THR A 372 -16.22 -4.16 12.27
CA THR A 372 -15.23 -4.63 11.30
C THR A 372 -15.79 -4.43 9.90
N TYR A 373 -15.06 -3.71 9.04
CA TYR A 373 -15.50 -3.36 7.69
C TYR A 373 -14.75 -4.17 6.64
N THR A 374 -15.48 -4.88 5.78
CA THR A 374 -14.90 -5.73 4.74
C THR A 374 -15.51 -5.43 3.38
N TYR A 375 -14.69 -4.95 2.46
CA TYR A 375 -15.08 -4.59 1.10
C TYR A 375 -14.41 -5.56 0.12
N ILE A 376 -15.19 -6.31 -0.64
CA ILE A 376 -14.70 -7.39 -1.52
C ILE A 376 -15.16 -7.11 -2.94
N TYR A 377 -14.25 -6.70 -3.81
CA TYR A 377 -14.52 -6.32 -5.19
C TYR A 377 -13.68 -7.17 -6.15
N ASN A 378 -14.34 -7.69 -7.20
CA ASN A 378 -13.68 -8.45 -8.26
C ASN A 378 -12.83 -9.64 -7.76
N THR A 379 -13.20 -10.21 -6.62
CA THR A 379 -12.33 -11.12 -5.86
C THR A 379 -12.89 -12.54 -5.90
N THR A 380 -11.99 -13.53 -5.93
CA THR A 380 -12.35 -14.94 -5.85
C THR A 380 -12.00 -15.52 -4.50
N VAL A 381 -13.02 -16.03 -3.80
CA VAL A 381 -12.88 -16.76 -2.53
C VAL A 381 -13.22 -18.22 -2.79
N ALA A 382 -12.20 -19.08 -2.88
CA ALA A 382 -12.40 -20.43 -3.39
C ALA A 382 -11.70 -21.55 -2.64
N ASN A 383 -12.36 -22.70 -2.54
CA ASN A 383 -11.78 -23.94 -2.00
C ASN A 383 -11.21 -23.79 -0.57
N ASN A 384 -11.71 -22.84 0.22
CA ASN A 384 -11.35 -22.70 1.61
C ASN A 384 -12.12 -23.72 2.45
N ASN A 385 -11.47 -24.30 3.46
CA ASN A 385 -12.01 -25.44 4.18
C ASN A 385 -11.81 -25.32 5.70
N ASN A 386 -12.90 -25.14 6.45
CA ASN A 386 -12.87 -25.12 7.92
C ASN A 386 -13.18 -26.50 8.54
N ASN A 387 -13.36 -27.53 7.70
CA ASN A 387 -13.76 -28.88 8.10
C ASN A 387 -12.78 -29.99 7.71
N ALA A 388 -11.53 -29.64 7.37
CA ALA A 388 -10.56 -30.57 6.77
C ALA A 388 -10.10 -31.73 7.68
N ASN A 389 -10.22 -31.60 9.01
CA ASN A 389 -9.67 -32.58 9.96
C ASN A 389 -10.71 -33.42 10.70
N ASN A 390 -12.01 -33.16 10.52
CA ASN A 390 -13.16 -33.95 11.00
C ASN A 390 -14.43 -33.18 10.63
N VAL A 391 -15.48 -33.88 10.18
CA VAL A 391 -16.79 -33.28 9.96
C VAL A 391 -17.30 -32.71 11.27
N ASN A 392 -17.43 -31.39 11.32
CA ASN A 392 -18.09 -30.65 12.38
C ASN A 392 -19.15 -29.76 11.76
N GLU A 393 -20.40 -30.08 12.05
CA GLU A 393 -21.58 -29.42 11.50
C GLU A 393 -21.83 -28.03 12.09
N THR A 394 -21.11 -27.63 13.15
CA THR A 394 -21.35 -26.36 13.88
C THR A 394 -20.45 -25.20 13.43
N ARG A 395 -19.41 -25.49 12.65
CA ARG A 395 -18.44 -24.50 12.16
C ARG A 395 -19.05 -23.62 11.07
N ARG A 396 -18.71 -22.33 11.03
CA ARG A 396 -19.30 -21.34 10.12
C ARG A 396 -18.30 -20.74 9.16
N GLY A 397 -18.76 -20.43 7.95
CA GLY A 397 -18.00 -19.70 6.93
C GLY A 397 -16.79 -20.48 6.45
N GLY A 398 -16.97 -21.33 5.44
CA GLY A 398 -15.84 -21.94 4.74
C GLY A 398 -15.05 -20.86 4.01
N GLY A 399 -15.72 -20.10 3.15
CA GLY A 399 -15.16 -18.95 2.44
C GLY A 399 -15.05 -17.73 3.35
N PHE A 400 -16.19 -17.17 3.76
CA PHE A 400 -16.23 -15.96 4.57
C PHE A 400 -17.18 -16.10 5.76
N TYR A 401 -16.69 -15.76 6.96
CA TYR A 401 -17.53 -15.58 8.15
C TYR A 401 -17.51 -14.14 8.62
N ALA A 402 -18.64 -13.45 8.46
CA ALA A 402 -18.88 -12.10 8.98
C ALA A 402 -19.65 -12.21 10.31
N ARG A 403 -18.96 -12.02 11.43
CA ARG A 403 -19.49 -12.27 12.76
C ARG A 403 -19.46 -10.99 13.59
N GLU A 404 -20.59 -10.67 14.21
CA GLU A 404 -20.79 -9.62 15.23
C GLU A 404 -20.19 -8.24 14.89
N HIS A 405 -21.03 -7.21 14.77
CA HIS A 405 -20.59 -5.87 14.34
C HIS A 405 -19.92 -5.84 12.95
N SER A 406 -20.06 -6.89 12.16
CA SER A 406 -19.47 -6.95 10.82
C SER A 406 -20.33 -6.17 9.82
N VAL A 407 -19.68 -5.36 8.99
CA VAL A 407 -20.29 -4.60 7.90
C VAL A 407 -19.54 -4.95 6.61
N SER A 408 -20.23 -5.61 5.69
CA SER A 408 -19.60 -6.12 4.47
C SER A 408 -20.30 -5.67 3.19
N VAL A 409 -19.52 -5.34 2.17
CA VAL A 409 -20.02 -5.13 0.80
C VAL A 409 -19.23 -6.00 -0.16
N ILE A 410 -19.94 -6.79 -0.96
CA ILE A 410 -19.36 -7.72 -1.93
C ILE A 410 -19.88 -7.35 -3.31
N VAL A 411 -18.99 -7.07 -4.26
CA VAL A 411 -19.33 -6.68 -5.63
C VAL A 411 -18.54 -7.52 -6.61
N ASN A 412 -19.20 -8.03 -7.66
CA ASN A 412 -18.53 -8.73 -8.77
C ASN A 412 -17.56 -9.83 -8.30
N SER A 413 -17.96 -10.63 -7.31
CA SER A 413 -17.04 -11.59 -6.69
C SER A 413 -17.56 -13.01 -6.79
N THR A 414 -16.62 -13.97 -6.85
CA THR A 414 -16.93 -15.39 -7.00
C THR A 414 -16.60 -16.16 -5.72
N PHE A 415 -17.59 -16.81 -5.12
CA PHE A 415 -17.43 -17.72 -3.99
C PHE A 415 -17.67 -19.16 -4.47
N TYR A 416 -16.59 -19.95 -4.56
CA TYR A 416 -16.62 -21.26 -5.23
C TYR A 416 -16.01 -22.38 -4.40
N GLY A 417 -16.68 -23.53 -4.31
CA GLY A 417 -16.03 -24.74 -3.81
C GLY A 417 -15.63 -24.69 -2.33
N ASN A 418 -16.08 -23.69 -1.57
CA ASN A 418 -15.73 -23.58 -0.16
C ASN A 418 -16.49 -24.65 0.65
N THR A 419 -15.85 -25.15 1.70
CA THR A 419 -16.39 -26.23 2.54
C THR A 419 -16.48 -25.78 4.00
N GLY A 420 -17.62 -26.03 4.64
CA GLY A 420 -17.77 -25.78 6.08
C GLY A 420 -19.00 -26.42 6.73
N GLY A 421 -19.24 -26.20 8.01
CA GLY A 421 -20.41 -26.74 8.71
C GLY A 421 -21.71 -26.05 8.30
N HIS A 422 -21.72 -24.73 8.38
CA HIS A 422 -22.78 -23.84 7.90
C HIS A 422 -22.21 -22.69 7.07
N GLY A 423 -23.00 -22.18 6.13
CA GLY A 423 -22.63 -21.01 5.32
C GLY A 423 -21.30 -21.24 4.62
N ALA A 424 -21.18 -22.35 3.89
CA ALA A 424 -19.88 -22.80 3.41
C ALA A 424 -19.25 -21.78 2.46
N GLY A 425 -20.04 -21.13 1.60
CA GLY A 425 -19.63 -19.92 0.90
C GLY A 425 -19.48 -18.76 1.89
N ILE A 426 -20.60 -18.34 2.47
CA ILE A 426 -20.70 -17.18 3.36
C ILE A 426 -21.56 -17.52 4.59
N SER A 427 -21.13 -17.12 5.78
CA SER A 427 -21.99 -17.08 6.97
C SER A 427 -22.04 -15.66 7.52
N LEU A 428 -23.24 -15.16 7.79
CA LEU A 428 -23.50 -13.86 8.40
C LEU A 428 -24.15 -14.08 9.77
N TYR A 429 -23.44 -13.66 10.83
CA TYR A 429 -23.88 -13.86 12.19
C TYR A 429 -23.90 -12.56 12.99
N GLY A 430 -24.98 -12.35 13.74
CA GLY A 430 -25.17 -11.20 14.61
C GLY A 430 -25.76 -11.57 15.96
N THR A 431 -25.56 -10.67 16.92
CA THR A 431 -26.21 -10.72 18.24
C THR A 431 -27.05 -9.47 18.44
N ALA A 432 -27.91 -9.43 19.47
CA ALA A 432 -28.77 -8.28 19.74
C ALA A 432 -27.96 -6.98 19.97
N THR A 433 -26.76 -7.09 20.54
CA THR A 433 -25.84 -5.96 20.78
C THR A 433 -24.80 -5.79 19.67
N GLY A 434 -24.63 -6.78 18.80
CA GLY A 434 -23.65 -6.82 17.72
C GLY A 434 -24.25 -7.30 16.42
N ALA A 435 -25.22 -6.55 15.90
CA ALA A 435 -25.84 -6.85 14.62
C ALA A 435 -24.81 -6.78 13.48
N SER A 436 -24.97 -7.66 12.49
CA SER A 436 -24.11 -7.70 11.30
C SER A 436 -24.92 -7.42 10.03
N ARG A 437 -24.30 -6.76 9.05
CA ARG A 437 -24.95 -6.41 7.79
C ARG A 437 -24.07 -6.72 6.59
N MET A 438 -24.68 -7.19 5.52
CA MET A 438 -23.99 -7.50 4.28
C MET A 438 -24.82 -7.07 3.07
N THR A 439 -24.16 -6.47 2.08
CA THR A 439 -24.74 -6.22 0.76
C THR A 439 -23.93 -6.98 -0.29
N ILE A 440 -24.59 -7.76 -1.14
CA ILE A 440 -23.98 -8.54 -2.21
C ILE A 440 -24.57 -8.07 -3.55
N ILE A 441 -23.70 -7.65 -4.46
CA ILE A 441 -24.08 -7.09 -5.75
C ILE A 441 -23.35 -7.83 -6.85
N SER A 442 -24.06 -8.21 -7.91
CA SER A 442 -23.45 -8.72 -9.13
C SER A 442 -22.45 -9.86 -8.91
N SER A 443 -22.68 -10.75 -7.95
CA SER A 443 -21.72 -11.77 -7.52
C SER A 443 -22.20 -13.19 -7.82
N THR A 444 -21.33 -14.19 -7.77
CA THR A 444 -21.67 -15.60 -7.99
C THR A 444 -21.22 -16.46 -6.81
N ILE A 445 -22.17 -17.11 -6.12
CA ILE A 445 -21.93 -18.02 -4.99
C ILE A 445 -22.41 -19.40 -5.41
N THR A 446 -21.48 -20.30 -5.74
CA THR A 446 -21.81 -21.59 -6.36
C THR A 446 -20.89 -22.72 -5.91
N ARG A 447 -21.38 -23.96 -5.96
CA ARG A 447 -20.61 -25.19 -5.67
C ARG A 447 -19.94 -25.19 -4.31
N ASN A 448 -20.46 -24.43 -3.34
CA ASN A 448 -20.03 -24.48 -1.96
C ASN A 448 -20.77 -25.62 -1.24
N ASN A 449 -20.08 -26.30 -0.31
CA ASN A 449 -20.60 -27.48 0.36
C ASN A 449 -20.62 -27.29 1.89
N ALA A 450 -21.82 -27.13 2.45
CA ALA A 450 -22.05 -27.13 3.87
C ALA A 450 -22.49 -28.52 4.35
N TYR A 451 -22.02 -28.97 5.51
CA TYR A 451 -22.49 -30.24 6.07
C TYR A 451 -23.87 -30.14 6.74
N ASN A 452 -24.30 -28.93 7.10
CA ASN A 452 -25.58 -28.72 7.77
C ASN A 452 -26.44 -27.66 7.08
N ASN A 453 -26.16 -26.37 7.26
CA ASN A 453 -27.05 -25.30 6.78
C ASN A 453 -26.39 -24.38 5.76
N GLY A 454 -27.09 -24.00 4.70
CA GLY A 454 -26.65 -22.91 3.83
C GLY A 454 -25.34 -23.23 3.12
N GLY A 455 -25.38 -24.05 2.08
CA GLY A 455 -24.20 -24.35 1.25
C GLY A 455 -23.61 -23.06 0.70
N GLY A 456 -24.45 -22.22 0.09
CA GLY A 456 -24.10 -20.88 -0.34
C GLY A 456 -23.97 -19.93 0.84
N VAL A 457 -25.10 -19.58 1.46
CA VAL A 457 -25.19 -18.56 2.52
C VAL A 457 -25.97 -19.06 3.74
N GLU A 458 -25.43 -18.85 4.93
CA GLU A 458 -26.15 -18.94 6.21
C GLU A 458 -26.39 -17.54 6.77
N ILE A 459 -27.60 -17.30 7.27
CA ILE A 459 -28.03 -16.06 7.91
C ILE A 459 -28.61 -16.39 9.27
N THR A 460 -28.13 -15.72 10.33
CA THR A 460 -28.68 -15.88 11.68
C THR A 460 -29.50 -14.68 12.13
N ALA A 461 -30.13 -14.78 13.30
CA ALA A 461 -30.83 -13.65 13.91
C ALA A 461 -29.92 -12.42 14.05
N ASN A 462 -30.54 -11.23 14.08
CA ASN A 462 -29.87 -9.93 14.21
C ASN A 462 -28.89 -9.63 13.07
N THR A 463 -29.28 -10.04 11.86
CA THR A 463 -28.52 -9.74 10.65
C THR A 463 -29.41 -9.14 9.57
N THR A 464 -28.77 -8.43 8.64
CA THR A 464 -29.43 -7.89 7.44
C THR A 464 -28.61 -8.28 6.23
N LEU A 465 -29.21 -9.02 5.30
CA LEU A 465 -28.58 -9.37 4.03
C LEU A 465 -29.39 -8.77 2.88
N ASN A 466 -28.77 -7.90 2.10
CA ASN A 466 -29.34 -7.40 0.85
C ASN A 466 -28.58 -7.98 -0.34
N VAL A 467 -29.30 -8.51 -1.32
CA VAL A 467 -28.71 -9.19 -2.48
C VAL A 467 -29.32 -8.64 -3.77
N PHE A 468 -28.47 -8.16 -4.65
CA PHE A 468 -28.85 -7.54 -5.91
C PHE A 468 -28.08 -8.14 -7.07
N ASN A 469 -28.73 -8.40 -8.20
CA ASN A 469 -28.06 -8.80 -9.43
C ASN A 469 -27.15 -10.05 -9.29
N THR A 470 -27.40 -10.93 -8.33
CA THR A 470 -26.43 -11.95 -7.86
C THR A 470 -26.95 -13.35 -8.11
N ILE A 471 -26.05 -14.30 -8.34
CA ILE A 471 -26.37 -15.72 -8.53
C ILE A 471 -25.96 -16.51 -7.29
N ILE A 472 -26.93 -17.12 -6.60
CA ILE A 472 -26.69 -18.07 -5.50
C ILE A 472 -27.36 -19.40 -5.89
N SER A 473 -26.58 -20.29 -6.51
CA SER A 473 -27.12 -21.55 -7.06
C SER A 473 -26.05 -22.63 -7.17
N GLY A 474 -26.46 -23.90 -7.17
CA GLY A 474 -25.57 -25.05 -7.30
C GLY A 474 -24.73 -25.33 -6.05
N ASN A 475 -25.19 -24.88 -4.88
CA ASN A 475 -24.55 -25.18 -3.61
C ASN A 475 -25.19 -26.43 -2.96
N GLN A 476 -24.55 -26.99 -1.94
CA GLN A 476 -25.01 -28.20 -1.25
C GLN A 476 -25.04 -28.00 0.27
N ALA A 477 -26.14 -28.44 0.91
CA ALA A 477 -26.27 -28.53 2.36
C ALA A 477 -27.26 -29.63 2.77
N ALA A 478 -27.33 -29.96 4.05
CA ALA A 478 -28.42 -30.79 4.58
C ALA A 478 -29.75 -30.01 4.61
N ASN A 479 -29.68 -28.71 4.94
CA ASN A 479 -30.82 -27.81 4.98
C ASN A 479 -30.51 -26.50 4.23
N GLY A 480 -31.35 -26.13 3.29
CA GLY A 480 -31.21 -24.88 2.52
C GLY A 480 -29.89 -24.85 1.74
N ASN A 481 -29.83 -25.56 0.61
CA ASN A 481 -28.63 -25.67 -0.22
C ASN A 481 -27.99 -24.32 -0.55
N ASP A 482 -28.78 -23.38 -1.03
CA ASP A 482 -28.25 -22.09 -1.49
C ASP A 482 -28.28 -21.03 -0.39
N VAL A 483 -29.43 -20.87 0.28
CA VAL A 483 -29.58 -19.94 1.42
C VAL A 483 -30.32 -20.66 2.54
N TYR A 484 -29.84 -20.47 3.78
CA TYR A 484 -30.53 -20.90 4.99
C TYR A 484 -30.61 -19.74 5.99
N GLY A 485 -31.80 -19.52 6.55
CA GLY A 485 -32.09 -18.46 7.51
C GLY A 485 -33.16 -17.49 7.00
N ASN A 486 -33.59 -16.58 7.88
CA ASN A 486 -34.56 -15.52 7.57
C ASN A 486 -33.84 -14.17 7.57
N GLY A 487 -34.32 -13.21 6.76
CA GLY A 487 -33.79 -11.84 6.73
C GLY A 487 -32.89 -11.51 5.53
N SER A 488 -33.12 -12.17 4.40
CA SER A 488 -32.51 -11.81 3.12
C SER A 488 -33.53 -11.17 2.18
N ASP A 489 -33.21 -9.98 1.67
CA ASP A 489 -33.96 -9.33 0.59
C ASP A 489 -33.17 -9.52 -0.71
N LEU A 490 -33.71 -10.35 -1.62
CA LEU A 490 -33.10 -10.64 -2.91
C LEU A 490 -33.92 -9.98 -4.02
N SER A 491 -33.27 -9.27 -4.92
CA SER A 491 -33.90 -8.75 -6.14
C SER A 491 -32.96 -8.88 -7.34
N TYR A 492 -33.54 -9.00 -8.54
CA TYR A 492 -32.81 -9.24 -9.78
C TYR A 492 -31.79 -10.37 -9.66
N SER A 493 -32.11 -11.45 -8.97
CA SER A 493 -31.13 -12.44 -8.54
C SER A 493 -31.58 -13.86 -8.86
N VAL A 494 -30.63 -14.80 -8.82
CA VAL A 494 -30.92 -16.23 -8.89
C VAL A 494 -30.80 -16.83 -7.50
N LEU A 495 -31.83 -17.58 -7.08
CA LEU A 495 -31.82 -18.37 -5.85
C LEU A 495 -32.18 -19.83 -6.17
N GLY A 496 -31.17 -20.70 -6.15
CA GLY A 496 -31.33 -22.08 -6.61
C GLY A 496 -31.75 -22.10 -8.06
N SER A 497 -32.95 -22.63 -8.34
CA SER A 497 -33.51 -22.66 -9.70
C SER A 497 -34.42 -21.45 -10.04
N ARG A 498 -34.66 -20.56 -9.08
CA ARG A 498 -35.59 -19.42 -9.23
C ARG A 498 -34.86 -18.21 -9.80
N ILE A 499 -35.48 -17.54 -10.78
CA ILE A 499 -35.07 -16.22 -11.27
C ILE A 499 -36.00 -15.18 -10.63
N LEU A 500 -35.42 -14.19 -9.94
CA LEU A 500 -36.17 -13.18 -9.19
C LEU A 500 -36.13 -11.83 -9.90
N ASP A 501 -37.27 -11.13 -9.90
CA ASP A 501 -37.41 -9.79 -10.47
C ASP A 501 -37.03 -8.66 -9.48
N ALA A 502 -37.41 -7.42 -9.80
CA ALA A 502 -37.13 -6.23 -9.00
C ALA A 502 -37.75 -6.27 -7.60
N ASN A 503 -38.88 -6.96 -7.44
CA ASN A 503 -39.62 -7.07 -6.19
C ASN A 503 -39.24 -8.33 -5.40
N GLY A 504 -38.38 -9.18 -5.96
CA GLY A 504 -38.02 -10.47 -5.38
C GLY A 504 -39.01 -11.59 -5.72
N ASP A 505 -39.92 -11.36 -6.67
CA ASP A 505 -40.89 -12.34 -7.14
C ASP A 505 -40.32 -13.21 -8.25
N ASP A 506 -40.80 -14.45 -8.37
CA ASP A 506 -40.39 -15.36 -9.44
C ASP A 506 -40.80 -14.83 -10.82
N VAL A 507 -39.86 -14.74 -11.75
CA VAL A 507 -40.16 -14.41 -13.14
C VAL A 507 -40.89 -15.57 -13.81
N PRO A 508 -42.15 -15.41 -14.26
CA PRO A 508 -42.95 -16.52 -14.77
C PRO A 508 -42.31 -17.23 -15.98
N GLY A 509 -42.25 -18.56 -15.91
CA GLY A 509 -41.74 -19.41 -17.01
C GLY A 509 -40.22 -19.43 -17.15
N GLN A 510 -39.48 -18.76 -16.26
CA GLN A 510 -38.01 -18.77 -16.25
C GLN A 510 -37.49 -19.70 -15.17
N SER A 511 -36.37 -20.37 -15.46
CA SER A 511 -35.67 -21.21 -14.50
C SER A 511 -34.17 -21.13 -14.70
N PHE A 512 -33.43 -21.50 -13.67
CA PHE A 512 -31.98 -21.59 -13.69
C PHE A 512 -31.51 -23.01 -13.37
N ASP A 513 -30.47 -23.44 -14.06
CA ASP A 513 -29.77 -24.70 -13.77
C ASP A 513 -28.27 -24.42 -13.69
N ALA A 514 -27.71 -24.48 -12.49
CA ALA A 514 -26.29 -24.19 -12.26
C ALA A 514 -25.34 -25.14 -12.99
N GLU A 515 -25.76 -26.39 -13.28
CA GLU A 515 -24.88 -27.34 -13.95
C GLU A 515 -24.71 -27.04 -15.44
N THR A 516 -25.77 -26.53 -16.09
CA THR A 516 -25.75 -26.22 -17.52
C THR A 516 -25.55 -24.74 -17.82
N MET A 517 -25.82 -23.85 -16.85
CA MET A 517 -25.77 -22.39 -17.04
C MET A 517 -24.58 -21.71 -16.36
N LEU A 518 -23.81 -22.40 -15.52
CA LEU A 518 -22.55 -21.90 -14.96
C LEU A 518 -21.37 -22.82 -15.30
N GLY A 519 -20.31 -22.23 -15.85
CA GLY A 519 -19.02 -22.90 -15.96
C GLY A 519 -18.40 -23.21 -14.60
N HIS A 520 -17.53 -24.22 -14.58
CA HIS A 520 -16.61 -24.44 -13.45
C HIS A 520 -15.70 -23.23 -13.24
N LEU A 521 -15.06 -23.19 -12.07
CA LEU A 521 -14.06 -22.16 -11.78
C LEU A 521 -12.89 -22.27 -12.76
N ALA A 522 -12.75 -21.28 -13.63
CA ALA A 522 -11.75 -21.26 -14.69
C ALA A 522 -11.21 -19.84 -14.89
N ASP A 523 -10.10 -19.74 -15.61
CA ASP A 523 -9.65 -18.46 -16.12
C ASP A 523 -10.57 -18.05 -17.29
N ASN A 524 -11.30 -16.96 -17.10
CA ASN A 524 -12.21 -16.39 -18.09
C ASN A 524 -11.77 -14.98 -18.53
N GLY A 525 -10.48 -14.66 -18.39
CA GLY A 525 -9.86 -13.42 -18.88
C GLY A 525 -9.78 -12.27 -17.89
N GLY A 526 -10.19 -12.47 -16.63
CA GLY A 526 -9.99 -11.51 -15.53
C GLY A 526 -8.70 -11.77 -14.74
N GLU A 527 -8.43 -10.94 -13.73
CA GLU A 527 -7.28 -11.13 -12.82
C GLU A 527 -7.40 -12.38 -11.93
N THR A 528 -8.64 -12.82 -11.67
CA THR A 528 -8.94 -13.98 -10.84
C THR A 528 -9.91 -14.92 -11.56
N LYS A 529 -9.86 -16.21 -11.22
CA LYS A 529 -10.73 -17.22 -11.84
C LYS A 529 -12.18 -17.00 -11.47
N THR A 530 -13.10 -17.25 -12.39
CA THR A 530 -14.54 -17.03 -12.20
C THR A 530 -15.38 -18.22 -12.66
N SER A 531 -16.66 -18.25 -12.28
CA SER A 531 -17.67 -19.14 -12.87
C SER A 531 -18.46 -18.37 -13.92
N LEU A 532 -18.17 -18.61 -15.20
CA LEU A 532 -18.78 -17.89 -16.32
C LEU A 532 -20.25 -18.28 -16.51
N LEU A 533 -21.12 -17.28 -16.60
CA LEU A 533 -22.53 -17.45 -16.98
C LEU A 533 -22.66 -17.74 -18.48
N THR A 534 -23.53 -18.68 -18.86
CA THR A 534 -23.80 -18.96 -20.27
C THR A 534 -24.78 -17.95 -20.90
N ALA A 535 -24.58 -17.63 -22.18
CA ALA A 535 -25.41 -16.67 -22.91
C ALA A 535 -26.89 -17.12 -23.08
N SER A 536 -27.15 -18.42 -22.99
CA SER A 536 -28.51 -18.98 -23.07
C SER A 536 -29.27 -18.92 -21.75
N SER A 537 -28.63 -18.52 -20.65
CA SER A 537 -29.29 -18.42 -19.36
C SER A 537 -30.26 -17.24 -19.31
N PRO A 538 -31.46 -17.38 -18.70
CA PRO A 538 -32.32 -16.23 -18.42
C PRO A 538 -31.61 -15.14 -17.60
N ALA A 539 -30.71 -15.54 -16.70
CA ALA A 539 -29.91 -14.61 -15.88
C ALA A 539 -28.97 -13.72 -16.71
N ALA A 540 -28.73 -14.02 -17.99
CA ALA A 540 -27.95 -13.16 -18.88
C ALA A 540 -28.71 -11.90 -19.33
N THR A 541 -30.03 -11.85 -19.13
CA THR A 541 -30.89 -10.77 -19.66
C THR A 541 -31.93 -10.21 -18.68
N LEU A 542 -32.09 -10.78 -17.48
CA LEU A 542 -33.16 -10.43 -16.54
C LEU A 542 -32.67 -9.72 -15.26
N GLY A 543 -31.42 -9.30 -15.23
CA GLY A 543 -30.79 -8.55 -14.14
C GLY A 543 -30.95 -7.04 -14.23
N MET A 544 -30.14 -6.33 -13.45
CA MET A 544 -30.13 -4.86 -13.38
C MET A 544 -29.37 -4.24 -14.56
N THR A 545 -29.80 -3.04 -14.98
CA THR A 545 -29.02 -2.22 -15.93
C THR A 545 -27.79 -1.64 -15.24
N ALA A 546 -26.75 -1.29 -16.02
CA ALA A 546 -25.57 -0.60 -15.50
C ALA A 546 -25.91 0.69 -14.74
N SER A 547 -26.84 1.51 -15.26
CA SER A 547 -27.28 2.75 -14.60
C SER A 547 -27.97 2.52 -13.25
N ALA A 548 -28.75 1.44 -13.13
CA ALA A 548 -29.39 1.08 -11.86
C ALA A 548 -28.36 0.55 -10.85
N LEU A 549 -27.37 -0.20 -11.31
CA LEU A 549 -26.24 -0.66 -10.49
C LEU A 549 -25.41 0.53 -9.98
N GLU A 550 -25.06 1.49 -10.84
CA GLU A 550 -24.36 2.72 -10.44
C GLU A 550 -25.16 3.54 -9.42
N ALA A 551 -26.46 3.72 -9.65
CA ALA A 551 -27.33 4.41 -8.70
C ALA A 551 -27.37 3.71 -7.34
N LEU A 552 -27.44 2.38 -7.30
CA LEU A 552 -27.36 1.58 -6.08
C LEU A 552 -25.99 1.75 -5.40
N GLY A 553 -24.89 1.64 -6.15
CA GLY A 553 -23.52 1.79 -5.64
C GLY A 553 -23.28 3.15 -4.99
N ALA A 554 -23.87 4.21 -5.53
CA ALA A 554 -23.80 5.56 -4.98
C ALA A 554 -24.52 5.72 -3.61
N THR A 555 -25.44 4.81 -3.25
CA THR A 555 -26.12 4.84 -1.94
C THR A 555 -25.32 4.19 -0.82
N LEU A 556 -24.26 3.44 -1.15
CA LEU A 556 -23.45 2.72 -0.17
C LEU A 556 -22.41 3.65 0.48
N THR A 557 -21.83 3.20 1.60
CA THR A 557 -20.76 3.92 2.29
C THR A 557 -19.61 2.95 2.59
N PRO A 558 -18.41 3.14 1.98
CA PRO A 558 -18.13 4.12 0.93
C PRO A 558 -18.96 3.84 -0.34
N ALA A 559 -19.17 4.88 -1.15
CA ALA A 559 -19.82 4.73 -2.43
C ALA A 559 -18.96 3.87 -3.37
N ILE A 560 -19.60 3.00 -4.15
CA ILE A 560 -18.91 2.16 -5.13
C ILE A 560 -18.74 2.94 -6.42
N THR A 561 -17.53 2.97 -6.96
CA THR A 561 -17.27 3.71 -8.19
C THR A 561 -17.85 3.00 -9.43
N PRO A 562 -18.21 3.74 -10.49
CA PRO A 562 -18.69 3.15 -11.74
C PRO A 562 -17.72 2.13 -12.34
N GLU A 563 -16.41 2.36 -12.23
CA GLU A 563 -15.38 1.46 -12.77
C GLU A 563 -15.48 0.05 -12.17
N VAL A 564 -15.84 -0.04 -10.89
CA VAL A 564 -16.05 -1.31 -10.20
C VAL A 564 -17.42 -1.89 -10.55
N ILE A 565 -18.51 -1.15 -10.32
CA ILE A 565 -19.87 -1.73 -10.31
C ILE A 565 -20.49 -1.91 -11.71
N ALA A 566 -20.06 -1.13 -12.70
CA ALA A 566 -20.59 -1.18 -14.06
C ALA A 566 -19.87 -2.18 -14.97
N SER A 567 -18.84 -2.85 -14.46
CA SER A 567 -18.16 -3.98 -15.11
C SER A 567 -18.45 -5.28 -14.37
N ASP A 568 -18.12 -6.41 -14.97
CA ASP A 568 -18.07 -7.71 -14.31
C ASP A 568 -16.67 -7.97 -13.70
N GLN A 569 -16.50 -9.09 -13.00
CA GLN A 569 -15.24 -9.49 -12.37
C GLN A 569 -14.07 -9.63 -13.36
N ASN A 570 -14.37 -9.92 -14.64
CA ASN A 570 -13.37 -10.06 -15.69
C ASN A 570 -13.13 -8.73 -16.45
N GLY A 571 -13.67 -7.61 -15.97
CA GLY A 571 -13.56 -6.30 -16.61
C GLY A 571 -14.47 -6.09 -17.82
N LYS A 572 -15.42 -7.00 -18.10
CA LYS A 572 -16.39 -6.80 -19.18
C LYS A 572 -17.46 -5.79 -18.77
N SER A 573 -17.67 -4.77 -19.60
CA SER A 573 -18.70 -3.77 -19.36
C SER A 573 -20.11 -4.36 -19.35
N ARG A 574 -20.95 -3.88 -18.42
CA ARG A 574 -22.39 -4.14 -18.32
C ARG A 574 -23.24 -3.14 -19.12
N THR A 575 -22.63 -2.18 -19.82
CA THR A 575 -23.36 -1.21 -20.65
C THR A 575 -24.21 -1.91 -21.72
N GLY A 576 -25.49 -1.59 -21.77
CA GLY A 576 -26.44 -2.22 -22.70
C GLY A 576 -26.78 -3.68 -22.34
N LYS A 577 -26.37 -4.18 -21.17
CA LYS A 577 -26.64 -5.52 -20.66
C LYS A 577 -27.45 -5.46 -19.37
N THR A 578 -28.09 -6.56 -19.05
CA THR A 578 -28.86 -6.81 -17.82
C THR A 578 -28.52 -8.19 -17.28
N ALA A 579 -27.22 -8.53 -17.24
CA ALA A 579 -26.76 -9.83 -16.77
C ALA A 579 -26.53 -9.83 -15.25
N MET A 580 -26.94 -10.92 -14.61
CA MET A 580 -26.66 -11.21 -13.19
C MET A 580 -25.31 -11.91 -13.03
N GLY A 581 -24.79 -11.94 -11.80
CA GLY A 581 -23.61 -12.71 -11.44
C GLY A 581 -22.28 -12.00 -11.71
N ALA A 582 -21.19 -12.62 -11.22
CA ALA A 582 -19.84 -12.06 -11.22
C ALA A 582 -19.19 -12.03 -12.60
N ALA A 583 -19.46 -13.00 -13.47
CA ALA A 583 -18.85 -13.13 -14.78
C ALA A 583 -19.93 -13.31 -15.86
N ILE A 584 -20.06 -12.30 -16.73
CA ILE A 584 -21.11 -12.24 -17.74
C ILE A 584 -20.63 -12.82 -19.08
N PRO A 585 -21.55 -13.29 -19.94
CA PRO A 585 -21.22 -13.79 -21.27
C PRO A 585 -20.44 -12.78 -22.12
#